data_AF-A0A6B1BPB3-F1
#
_entry.id   AF-A0A6B1BPB3-F1
#
_cell.length_a   1.000
_cell.length_b   1.000
_cell.length_c   1.000
_cell.angle_alpha   90.00
_cell.angle_beta   90.00
_cell.angle_gamma   90.00
#
_symmetry.space_group_name_H-M   'P 1'
#
loop_
_entity.id
_entity.type
_entity.pdbx_description
1 polymer ?
#
loop_
_entity_poly.entity_id
_entity_poly.type
_entity_poly.pdbx_seq_one_letter_code
_entity_poly.pdbx_strand_id
1 'polypeptide(L)'
;MNKIAAVFITATLLLNAMAPTLAYATIYLQGTQVNADTLKQDTYVAVTYYDSKNKQTLYKGWVDTIEEASFTIRNGLWRKKTIAYDKVLSVIMSEEATTIGQMNEVNRWFIGNMAERGIEAEQAAIQRLNQKTVTVMPHGQINPSMITKGWYAQIVYTSEDSTGKTTSRIAGKDASHIALNYGSDTHNIAYNDMDTLIVAKHLREIESYRATGAKYNIRVRVLAPSIQNGQMVGRLIKMMQDTLVIQKGRRFYQVPVSSISTFDVSLKQYRNTGKGFKIGLGAGAVIIGLTIISTYRKKKRLDENNSGDASIAYYTLGIATLVGYSAGVLVCLLSTLIGATTKSDKWVEVPPHHLNLSLAPASKKGLRAALTFNF
;
A
#
# COMPACT_ATOMS: atom_id res chain seq x y z
N MET A 1 3.21 15.85 25.88
CA MET A 1 3.24 15.20 24.54
C MET A 1 4.09 13.93 24.64
N ASN A 2 3.49 12.76 24.40
CA ASN A 2 4.18 11.48 24.57
C ASN A 2 5.37 11.36 23.60
N LYS A 3 6.53 10.95 24.13
CA LYS A 3 7.79 10.81 23.37
C LYS A 3 7.64 9.96 22.10
N ILE A 4 6.68 9.05 22.07
CA ILE A 4 6.31 8.21 20.93
C ILE A 4 5.73 9.03 19.77
N ALA A 5 4.90 10.05 20.04
CA ALA A 5 4.34 10.91 19.00
C ALA A 5 5.40 11.81 18.36
N ALA A 6 6.39 12.27 19.14
CA ALA A 6 7.52 13.03 18.62
C ALA A 6 8.40 12.17 17.70
N VAL A 7 8.68 10.91 18.07
CA VAL A 7 9.45 9.97 17.25
C VAL A 7 8.71 9.63 15.95
N PHE A 8 7.40 9.40 16.00
CA PHE A 8 6.60 9.09 14.81
C PHE A 8 6.48 10.28 13.84
N ILE A 9 6.27 11.50 14.36
CA ILE A 9 6.20 12.73 13.56
C ILE A 9 7.56 13.03 12.92
N THR A 10 8.66 12.84 13.66
CA THR A 10 10.01 13.10 13.16
C THR A 10 10.41 12.06 12.10
N ALA A 11 10.11 10.77 12.30
CA ALA A 11 10.36 9.72 11.31
C ALA A 11 9.53 9.91 10.03
N THR A 12 8.27 10.35 10.16
CA THR A 12 7.38 10.60 9.02
C THR A 12 7.77 11.86 8.23
N LEU A 13 8.25 12.90 8.92
CA LEU A 13 8.84 14.08 8.28
C LEU A 13 10.18 13.76 7.62
N LEU A 14 10.98 12.86 8.20
CA LEU A 14 12.24 12.38 7.63
C LEU A 14 12.03 11.57 6.35
N LEU A 15 11.08 10.63 6.34
CA LEU A 15 10.73 9.82 5.16
C LEU A 15 10.14 10.67 4.02
N ASN A 16 9.25 11.62 4.33
CA ASN A 16 8.69 12.53 3.33
C ASN A 16 9.71 13.55 2.79
N ALA A 17 10.72 13.91 3.59
CA ALA A 17 11.79 14.81 3.17
C ALA A 17 13.01 14.09 2.53
N MET A 18 12.94 12.78 2.26
CA MET A 18 14.03 12.00 1.62
C MET A 18 13.63 11.30 0.31
N ALA A 19 12.33 11.09 0.07
CA ALA A 19 11.86 10.35 -1.10
C ALA A 19 12.28 10.93 -2.48
N PRO A 20 12.36 12.26 -2.71
CA PRO A 20 12.71 12.79 -4.03
C PRO A 20 14.22 12.89 -4.30
N THR A 21 15.03 13.12 -3.27
CA THR A 21 16.50 13.21 -3.38
C THR A 21 17.17 11.83 -3.46
N LEU A 22 16.48 10.77 -3.01
CA LEU A 22 16.96 9.39 -3.13
C LEU A 22 16.74 8.75 -4.51
N ALA A 23 15.88 9.31 -5.37
CA ALA A 23 15.66 8.76 -6.71
C ALA A 23 16.88 8.95 -7.65
N TYR A 24 17.81 9.83 -7.29
CA TYR A 24 19.09 10.09 -7.96
C TYR A 24 20.29 9.90 -7.03
N ALA A 25 20.09 9.29 -5.86
CA ALA A 25 21.18 8.93 -4.97
C ALA A 25 21.69 7.55 -5.35
N THR A 26 22.75 7.55 -6.15
CA THR A 26 23.32 6.33 -6.75
C THR A 26 24.50 5.79 -5.94
N ILE A 27 25.06 6.59 -5.04
CA ILE A 27 26.23 6.22 -4.24
C ILE A 27 25.85 6.16 -2.76
N TYR A 28 25.87 4.93 -2.23
CA TYR A 28 25.72 4.63 -0.82
C TYR A 28 27.08 4.21 -0.27
N LEU A 29 27.62 4.99 0.67
CA LEU A 29 28.89 4.73 1.34
C LEU A 29 28.63 4.37 2.80
N GLN A 30 29.21 3.26 3.27
CA GLN A 30 29.15 2.86 4.68
C GLN A 30 30.44 3.24 5.40
N GLY A 31 30.32 3.88 6.57
CA GLY A 31 31.40 4.13 7.55
C GLY A 31 32.80 4.30 6.96
N THR A 32 33.57 3.21 6.94
CA THR A 32 34.98 3.16 6.49
C THR A 32 35.20 3.53 5.02
N GLN A 33 34.13 3.55 4.21
CA GLN A 33 34.14 3.98 2.81
C GLN A 33 33.95 5.49 2.66
N VAL A 34 33.72 6.24 3.73
CA VAL A 34 33.53 7.69 3.71
C VAL A 34 34.83 8.36 4.12
N ASN A 35 35.51 9.00 3.16
CA ASN A 35 36.77 9.70 3.33
C ASN A 35 36.86 10.88 2.34
N ALA A 36 37.98 11.60 2.36
CA ALA A 36 38.19 12.76 1.51
C ALA A 36 38.14 12.45 0.01
N ASP A 37 38.52 11.23 -0.40
CA ASP A 37 38.59 10.82 -1.81
C ASP A 37 37.24 10.37 -2.38
N THR A 38 36.30 10.00 -1.50
CA THR A 38 35.00 9.42 -1.86
C THR A 38 33.87 10.43 -1.81
N LEU A 39 34.01 11.49 -1.00
CA LEU A 39 33.08 12.62 -1.00
C LEU A 39 33.41 13.59 -2.13
N LYS A 40 32.36 14.19 -2.70
CA LYS A 40 32.49 15.25 -3.71
C LYS A 40 31.96 16.57 -3.15
N GLN A 41 32.73 17.64 -3.33
CA GLN A 41 32.31 18.99 -2.96
C GLN A 41 31.08 19.41 -3.80
N ASP A 42 30.26 20.32 -3.29
CA ASP A 42 29.03 20.81 -3.93
C ASP A 42 28.02 19.71 -4.28
N THR A 43 28.11 18.57 -3.61
CA THR A 43 27.19 17.46 -3.76
C THR A 43 26.20 17.43 -2.59
N TYR A 44 24.93 17.16 -2.87
CA TYR A 44 23.92 17.06 -1.83
C TYR A 44 24.03 15.70 -1.13
N VAL A 45 24.13 15.73 0.19
CA VAL A 45 24.32 14.54 1.01
C VAL A 45 23.29 14.44 2.14
N ALA A 46 22.95 13.21 2.49
CA ALA A 46 22.33 12.87 3.75
C ALA A 46 23.30 11.97 4.54
N VAL A 47 23.72 12.44 5.71
CA VAL A 47 24.77 11.81 6.52
C VAL A 47 24.20 11.40 7.87
N THR A 48 24.36 10.12 8.19
CA THR A 48 24.07 9.57 9.51
C THR A 48 25.39 9.41 10.26
N TYR A 49 25.49 9.97 11.47
CA TYR A 49 26.73 9.98 12.25
C TYR A 49 26.44 10.00 13.76
N TYR A 50 27.46 9.73 14.59
CA TYR A 50 27.38 9.92 16.04
C TYR A 50 27.80 11.34 16.44
N ASP A 51 26.95 12.04 17.20
CA ASP A 51 27.30 13.36 17.74
C ASP A 51 28.29 13.26 18.93
N SER A 52 28.69 14.40 19.49
CA SER A 52 29.60 14.46 20.64
C SER A 52 29.07 13.79 21.93
N LYS A 53 27.79 13.40 21.95
CA LYS A 53 27.14 12.68 23.05
C LYS A 53 26.92 11.20 22.70
N ASN A 54 27.59 10.69 21.66
CA ASN A 54 27.40 9.35 21.12
C ASN A 54 25.95 9.05 20.71
N LYS A 55 25.16 10.07 20.34
CA LYS A 55 23.80 9.88 19.83
C LYS A 55 23.80 9.89 18.31
N GLN A 56 23.16 8.87 17.73
CA GLN A 56 22.94 8.80 16.29
C GLN A 56 22.07 9.98 15.82
N THR A 57 22.59 10.73 14.85
CA THR A 57 21.99 11.95 14.30
C THR A 57 22.04 11.92 12.77
N LEU A 58 21.01 12.46 12.13
CA LEU A 58 20.98 12.67 10.68
C LEU A 58 21.14 14.17 10.38
N TYR A 59 22.07 14.49 9.49
CA TYR A 59 22.23 15.84 8.94
C TYR A 59 22.18 15.79 7.41
N LYS A 60 21.63 16.85 6.81
CA LYS A 60 21.44 16.94 5.35
C LYS A 60 21.90 18.31 4.87
N GLY A 61 22.46 18.37 3.68
CA GLY A 61 22.86 19.62 3.04
C GLY A 61 23.92 19.40 1.97
N TRP A 62 24.58 20.48 1.58
CA TRP A 62 25.63 20.47 0.57
C TRP A 62 26.98 20.31 1.22
N VAL A 63 27.84 19.44 0.65
CA VAL A 63 29.24 19.37 1.08
C VAL A 63 29.93 20.67 0.69
N ASP A 64 30.30 21.47 1.69
CA ASP A 64 30.86 22.82 1.55
C ASP A 64 32.39 22.77 1.50
N THR A 65 33.01 22.07 2.45
CA THR A 65 34.46 21.83 2.50
C THR A 65 34.75 20.36 2.84
N ILE A 66 35.80 19.82 2.23
CA ILE A 66 36.31 18.46 2.47
C ILE A 66 37.75 18.61 2.96
N GLU A 67 38.05 18.06 4.13
CA GLU A 67 39.37 18.03 4.75
C GLU A 67 39.81 16.57 4.94
N GLU A 68 41.05 16.35 5.35
CA GLU A 68 41.63 15.01 5.51
C GLU A 68 40.91 14.15 6.57
N ALA A 69 40.49 14.78 7.68
CA ALA A 69 39.83 14.09 8.80
C ALA A 69 38.34 14.41 8.96
N SER A 70 37.82 15.38 8.20
CA SER A 70 36.46 15.89 8.39
C SER A 70 35.88 16.51 7.12
N PHE A 71 34.60 16.81 7.13
CA PHE A 71 33.94 17.59 6.08
C PHE A 71 32.83 18.44 6.67
N THR A 72 32.50 19.54 6.01
CA THR A 72 31.47 20.47 6.43
C THR A 72 30.26 20.39 5.52
N ILE A 73 29.07 20.24 6.11
CA ILE A 73 27.79 20.30 5.40
C ILE A 73 27.14 21.65 5.66
N ARG A 74 26.77 22.36 4.58
CA ARG A 74 25.99 23.59 4.60
C ARG A 74 24.50 23.30 4.36
N ASN A 75 23.65 23.72 5.28
CA ASN A 75 22.20 23.61 5.18
C ASN A 75 21.54 25.00 5.24
N GLY A 76 21.26 25.58 4.07
CA GLY A 76 20.81 26.96 3.93
C GLY A 76 21.94 27.98 4.07
N LEU A 77 21.60 29.27 4.13
CA LEU A 77 22.58 30.37 4.14
C LEU A 77 23.43 30.47 5.43
N TRP A 78 22.93 29.96 6.56
CA TRP A 78 23.49 30.31 7.88
C TRP A 78 23.91 29.12 8.75
N ARG A 79 23.73 27.87 8.30
CA ARG A 79 24.04 26.70 9.12
C ARG A 79 25.07 25.83 8.43
N LYS A 80 26.25 25.74 9.03
CA LYS A 80 27.32 24.82 8.66
C LYS A 80 27.53 23.81 9.78
N LYS A 81 27.86 22.57 9.43
CA LYS A 81 28.14 21.51 10.39
C LYS A 81 29.32 20.68 9.92
N THR A 82 30.40 20.70 10.69
CA THR A 82 31.56 19.84 10.48
C THR A 82 31.33 18.48 11.12
N ILE A 83 31.68 17.41 10.39
CA ILE A 83 31.50 16.01 10.77
C ILE A 83 32.83 15.29 10.50
N ALA A 84 33.37 14.60 11.51
CA ALA A 84 34.57 13.78 11.38
C ALA A 84 34.24 12.40 10.78
N TYR A 85 35.12 11.86 9.93
CA TYR A 85 34.89 10.60 9.22
C TYR A 85 34.69 9.41 10.17
N ASP A 86 35.44 9.35 11.28
CA ASP A 86 35.35 8.29 12.29
C ASP A 86 33.98 8.22 12.99
N LYS A 87 33.18 9.28 12.89
CA LYS A 87 31.81 9.34 13.43
C LYS A 87 30.74 8.98 12.43
N VAL A 88 31.06 8.88 11.14
CA VAL A 88 30.09 8.62 10.08
C VAL A 88 29.68 7.16 10.07
N LEU A 89 28.38 6.91 10.02
CA LEU A 89 27.80 5.58 9.89
C LEU A 89 27.45 5.28 8.43
N SER A 90 26.83 6.24 7.75
CA SER A 90 26.49 6.12 6.33
C SER A 90 26.31 7.48 5.68
N VAL A 91 26.64 7.53 4.38
CA VAL A 91 26.40 8.68 3.50
C VAL A 91 25.62 8.23 2.28
N ILE A 92 24.61 9.02 1.96
CA ILE A 92 23.85 8.92 0.72
C ILE A 92 24.16 10.19 -0.07
N MET A 93 24.72 10.02 -1.27
CA MET A 93 25.23 11.11 -2.11
C MET A 93 24.61 11.04 -3.51
N SER A 94 24.33 12.20 -4.11
CA SER A 94 23.91 12.29 -5.52
C SER A 94 25.10 12.11 -6.49
N GLU A 95 24.89 11.51 -7.66
CA GLU A 95 25.97 11.19 -8.62
C GLU A 95 26.62 12.42 -9.29
N GLU A 96 25.83 13.47 -9.53
CA GLU A 96 26.27 14.67 -10.24
C GLU A 96 26.34 15.89 -9.32
N ALA A 97 27.32 16.76 -9.60
CA ALA A 97 27.33 18.15 -9.15
C ALA A 97 26.07 18.82 -9.71
N THR A 98 25.02 18.87 -8.90
CA THR A 98 23.67 19.14 -9.38
C THR A 98 23.55 20.64 -9.64
N THR A 99 23.44 21.03 -10.90
CA THR A 99 23.20 22.44 -11.24
C THR A 99 21.80 22.86 -10.80
N ILE A 100 21.63 24.13 -10.43
CA ILE A 100 20.32 24.70 -10.07
C ILE A 100 19.29 24.50 -11.21
N GLY A 101 19.74 24.41 -12.47
CA GLY A 101 18.93 24.14 -13.65
C GLY A 101 18.35 22.71 -13.71
N GLN A 102 19.17 21.69 -13.46
CA GLN A 102 18.72 20.28 -13.39
C GLN A 102 17.68 20.08 -12.28
N MET A 103 17.76 20.87 -11.21
CA MET A 103 16.81 20.85 -10.09
C MET A 103 15.39 21.29 -10.51
N ASN A 104 15.27 22.23 -11.47
CA ASN A 104 13.97 22.65 -12.01
C ASN A 104 13.38 21.66 -13.02
N GLU A 105 14.20 20.82 -13.64
CA GLU A 105 13.76 19.72 -14.50
C GLU A 105 13.33 18.49 -13.70
N VAL A 106 14.08 18.10 -12.68
CA VAL A 106 13.67 17.00 -11.78
C VAL A 106 12.35 17.33 -11.08
N ASN A 107 12.16 18.57 -10.61
CA ASN A 107 10.88 19.01 -10.03
C ASN A 107 9.72 18.97 -11.06
N ARG A 108 9.96 19.32 -12.33
CA ARG A 108 8.94 19.22 -13.39
C ARG A 108 8.65 17.78 -13.79
N TRP A 109 9.67 16.94 -13.88
CA TRP A 109 9.57 15.52 -14.18
C TRP A 109 8.82 14.75 -13.07
N PHE A 110 9.03 15.11 -11.80
CA PHE A 110 8.34 14.51 -10.65
C PHE A 110 6.83 14.79 -10.64
N ILE A 111 6.43 16.00 -11.05
CA ILE A 111 5.02 16.39 -11.14
C ILE A 111 4.33 15.70 -12.33
N GLY A 112 5.06 15.43 -13.42
CA GLY A 112 4.54 14.73 -14.61
C GLY A 112 4.43 13.21 -14.46
N ASN A 113 5.49 12.51 -14.03
CA ASN A 113 5.58 11.05 -14.17
C ASN A 113 4.96 10.22 -13.02
N MET A 114 4.74 10.81 -11.83
CA MET A 114 4.01 10.11 -10.75
C MET A 114 2.51 9.94 -11.02
N ALA A 115 1.97 10.68 -11.99
CA ALA A 115 0.56 10.58 -12.35
C ALA A 115 0.25 9.33 -13.19
N GLU A 116 1.20 8.84 -14.00
CA GLU A 116 0.94 7.80 -15.01
C GLU A 116 1.51 6.42 -14.65
N ARG A 117 2.74 6.32 -14.12
CA ARG A 117 3.42 5.02 -14.00
C ARG A 117 3.09 4.17 -12.76
N GLY A 118 2.56 4.78 -11.69
CA GLY A 118 2.24 4.06 -10.44
C GLY A 118 1.01 3.15 -10.55
N ILE A 119 0.09 3.46 -11.46
CA ILE A 119 -1.16 2.71 -11.61
C ILE A 119 -0.97 1.50 -12.52
N GLU A 120 -0.20 1.64 -13.60
CA GLU A 120 -0.02 0.57 -14.59
C GLU A 120 0.94 -0.53 -14.11
N ALA A 121 2.03 -0.19 -13.42
CA ALA A 121 2.99 -1.17 -12.89
C ALA A 121 2.42 -1.98 -11.71
N GLU A 122 1.63 -1.34 -10.83
CA GLU A 122 0.94 -2.02 -9.74
C GLU A 122 -0.21 -2.90 -10.26
N GLN A 123 -0.94 -2.46 -11.29
CA GLN A 123 -1.96 -3.29 -11.95
C GLN A 123 -1.36 -4.48 -12.71
N ALA A 124 -0.23 -4.30 -13.41
CA ALA A 124 0.48 -5.39 -14.09
C ALA A 124 1.10 -6.39 -13.11
N ALA A 125 1.63 -5.93 -11.96
CA ALA A 125 2.16 -6.81 -10.91
C ALA A 125 1.04 -7.57 -10.19
N ILE A 126 -0.10 -6.93 -9.93
CA ILE A 126 -1.28 -7.58 -9.33
C ILE A 126 -1.95 -8.55 -10.31
N GLN A 127 -2.03 -8.24 -11.61
CA GLN A 127 -2.50 -9.19 -12.62
C GLN A 127 -1.55 -10.39 -12.76
N ARG A 128 -0.23 -10.19 -12.68
CA ARG A 128 0.76 -11.28 -12.69
C ARG A 128 0.75 -12.13 -11.40
N LEU A 129 0.47 -11.53 -10.24
CA LEU A 129 0.32 -12.24 -8.96
C LEU A 129 -1.01 -13.01 -8.83
N ASN A 130 -2.07 -12.51 -9.45
CA ASN A 130 -3.39 -13.15 -9.44
C ASN A 130 -3.52 -14.30 -10.45
N GLN A 131 -2.54 -14.47 -11.37
CA GLN A 131 -2.70 -15.41 -12.47
C GLN A 131 -2.33 -16.88 -12.21
N LYS A 132 -1.87 -17.31 -11.01
CA LYS A 132 -1.75 -18.76 -10.59
C LYS A 132 -0.88 -18.95 -9.33
N THR A 133 -1.27 -18.43 -8.17
CA THR A 133 -0.55 -18.75 -6.91
C THR A 133 -1.15 -19.91 -6.15
N VAL A 134 -2.48 -20.10 -6.24
CA VAL A 134 -3.20 -21.17 -5.54
C VAL A 134 -4.19 -21.84 -6.48
N THR A 135 -4.05 -23.15 -6.66
CA THR A 135 -4.99 -23.99 -7.40
C THR A 135 -5.84 -24.76 -6.40
N VAL A 136 -7.16 -24.61 -6.46
CA VAL A 136 -8.10 -25.35 -5.61
C VAL A 136 -8.83 -26.37 -6.49
N MET A 137 -8.70 -27.65 -6.16
CA MET A 137 -9.33 -28.76 -6.87
C MET A 137 -10.28 -29.50 -5.93
N PRO A 138 -11.59 -29.45 -6.17
CA PRO A 138 -12.56 -30.21 -5.39
C PRO A 138 -12.53 -31.71 -5.78
N HIS A 139 -13.16 -32.54 -4.95
CA HIS A 139 -13.33 -33.98 -5.19
C HIS A 139 -13.85 -34.27 -6.61
N GLY A 140 -13.31 -35.31 -7.24
CA GLY A 140 -13.66 -35.69 -8.62
C GLY A 140 -13.13 -34.76 -9.71
N GLN A 141 -12.55 -33.60 -9.36
CA GLN A 141 -11.93 -32.65 -10.30
C GLN A 141 -10.41 -32.50 -10.08
N ILE A 142 -9.82 -33.36 -9.25
CA ILE A 142 -8.38 -33.34 -9.02
C ILE A 142 -7.68 -33.84 -10.28
N ASN A 143 -6.99 -32.93 -10.96
CA ASN A 143 -6.19 -33.25 -12.13
C ASN A 143 -4.71 -33.40 -11.72
N PRO A 144 -4.14 -34.62 -11.74
CA PRO A 144 -2.76 -34.83 -11.34
C PRO A 144 -1.75 -34.04 -12.17
N SER A 145 -2.08 -33.66 -13.41
CA SER A 145 -1.19 -32.86 -14.25
C SER A 145 -0.99 -31.42 -13.73
N MET A 146 -1.91 -30.90 -12.91
CA MET A 146 -1.83 -29.56 -12.32
C MET A 146 -1.01 -29.51 -11.02
N ILE A 147 -0.59 -30.67 -10.50
CA ILE A 147 0.15 -30.79 -9.24
C ILE A 147 1.65 -30.77 -9.55
N THR A 148 2.40 -29.83 -8.98
CA THR A 148 3.85 -29.74 -9.22
C THR A 148 4.64 -30.28 -8.03
N LYS A 149 5.63 -31.14 -8.27
CA LYS A 149 6.52 -31.65 -7.22
C LYS A 149 7.25 -30.48 -6.54
N GLY A 150 7.40 -30.55 -5.22
CA GLY A 150 8.08 -29.54 -4.41
C GLY A 150 7.22 -28.33 -4.03
N TRP A 151 6.00 -28.19 -4.59
CA TRP A 151 5.00 -27.24 -4.12
C TRP A 151 4.37 -27.73 -2.80
N TYR A 152 3.55 -26.89 -2.18
CA TYR A 152 2.79 -27.23 -0.99
C TYR A 152 1.38 -27.65 -1.38
N ALA A 153 0.87 -28.67 -0.70
CA ALA A 153 -0.51 -29.10 -0.77
C ALA A 153 -1.16 -28.98 0.61
N GLN A 154 -2.40 -28.52 0.64
CA GLN A 154 -3.31 -28.74 1.74
C GLN A 154 -4.41 -29.68 1.28
N ILE A 155 -4.50 -30.82 1.95
CA ILE A 155 -5.56 -31.79 1.72
C ILE A 155 -6.59 -31.61 2.82
N VAL A 156 -7.82 -31.43 2.37
CA VAL A 156 -9.01 -31.60 3.20
C VAL A 156 -9.57 -32.97 2.83
N TYR A 157 -9.55 -33.90 3.77
CA TYR A 157 -10.14 -35.22 3.62
C TYR A 157 -11.17 -35.42 4.72
N THR A 158 -12.25 -36.12 4.39
CA THR A 158 -13.30 -36.43 5.35
C THR A 158 -13.49 -37.93 5.37
N SER A 159 -12.94 -38.60 6.38
CA SER A 159 -13.27 -40.00 6.65
C SER A 159 -14.59 -40.09 7.42
N GLU A 160 -15.19 -41.28 7.48
CA GLU A 160 -16.40 -41.54 8.28
C GLU A 160 -16.18 -41.18 9.77
N ASP A 161 -14.95 -41.27 10.26
CA ASP A 161 -14.63 -41.08 11.68
C ASP A 161 -13.96 -39.73 12.01
N SER A 162 -13.42 -39.01 11.01
CA SER A 162 -12.73 -37.73 11.27
C SER A 162 -12.65 -36.78 10.07
N THR A 163 -12.76 -35.48 10.33
CA THR A 163 -12.29 -34.44 9.40
C THR A 163 -10.84 -34.12 9.70
N GLY A 164 -9.93 -34.52 8.83
CA GLY A 164 -8.53 -34.15 8.90
C GLY A 164 -8.22 -32.98 7.98
N LYS A 165 -7.33 -32.10 8.42
CA LYS A 165 -6.70 -31.12 7.54
C LYS A 165 -5.22 -31.24 7.69
N THR A 166 -4.54 -31.33 6.57
CA THR A 166 -3.12 -31.55 6.59
C THR A 166 -2.46 -30.70 5.51
N THR A 167 -1.39 -30.00 5.87
CA THR A 167 -0.64 -29.14 4.95
C THR A 167 0.81 -29.60 4.93
N SER A 168 1.32 -29.92 3.75
CA SER A 168 2.65 -30.49 3.60
C SER A 168 3.22 -30.25 2.21
N ARG A 169 4.52 -30.46 2.04
CA ARG A 169 5.23 -30.38 0.77
C ARG A 169 5.01 -31.66 -0.04
N ILE A 170 4.73 -31.48 -1.34
CA ILE A 170 4.51 -32.57 -2.28
C ILE A 170 5.85 -33.24 -2.62
N ALA A 171 5.99 -34.49 -2.19
CA ALA A 171 7.14 -35.35 -2.46
C ALA A 171 7.08 -35.98 -3.86
N GLY A 172 5.87 -36.28 -4.34
CA GLY A 172 5.61 -36.96 -5.59
C GLY A 172 4.12 -37.06 -5.89
N LYS A 173 3.79 -37.61 -7.05
CA LYS A 173 2.42 -37.89 -7.48
C LYS A 173 2.42 -38.96 -8.57
N ASP A 174 1.32 -39.68 -8.68
CA ASP A 174 1.01 -40.53 -9.83
C ASP A 174 -0.42 -40.24 -10.33
N ALA A 175 -0.99 -41.15 -11.12
CA ALA A 175 -2.34 -41.02 -11.69
C ALA A 175 -3.46 -41.10 -10.63
N SER A 176 -3.18 -41.69 -9.47
CA SER A 176 -4.14 -42.08 -8.44
C SER A 176 -3.82 -41.54 -7.05
N HIS A 177 -2.57 -41.19 -6.76
CA HIS A 177 -2.10 -40.75 -5.45
C HIS A 177 -1.24 -39.49 -5.51
N ILE A 178 -1.20 -38.77 -4.39
CA ILE A 178 -0.22 -37.73 -4.08
C ILE A 178 0.61 -38.17 -2.87
N ALA A 179 1.93 -37.95 -2.93
CA ALA A 179 2.85 -38.24 -1.85
C ALA A 179 3.21 -36.93 -1.12
N LEU A 180 2.99 -36.86 0.19
CA LEU A 180 3.25 -35.68 1.04
C LEU A 180 4.26 -35.99 2.15
N ASN A 181 5.17 -35.05 2.43
CA ASN A 181 6.21 -35.20 3.46
C ASN A 181 5.75 -34.69 4.84
N TYR A 182 5.57 -35.59 5.80
CA TYR A 182 5.24 -35.28 7.19
C TYR A 182 6.43 -35.57 8.09
N GLY A 183 7.25 -34.54 8.36
CA GLY A 183 8.49 -34.74 9.11
C GLY A 183 9.45 -35.65 8.32
N SER A 184 9.78 -36.82 8.89
CA SER A 184 10.59 -37.86 8.24
C SER A 184 9.81 -38.76 7.29
N ASP A 185 8.48 -38.78 7.39
CA ASP A 185 7.66 -39.82 6.78
C ASP A 185 6.96 -39.31 5.51
N THR A 186 6.85 -40.18 4.49
CA THR A 186 6.10 -39.87 3.28
C THR A 186 4.76 -40.59 3.30
N HIS A 187 3.66 -39.84 3.20
CA HIS A 187 2.31 -40.39 3.18
C HIS A 187 1.74 -40.32 1.76
N ASN A 188 1.28 -41.45 1.24
CA ASN A 188 0.58 -41.54 -0.03
C ASN A 188 -0.93 -41.48 0.21
N ILE A 189 -1.62 -40.52 -0.40
CA ILE A 189 -3.06 -40.31 -0.23
C ILE A 189 -3.72 -40.41 -1.60
N ALA A 190 -4.73 -41.27 -1.73
CA ALA A 190 -5.45 -41.44 -2.98
C ALA A 190 -6.33 -40.22 -3.26
N TYR A 191 -6.41 -39.77 -4.52
CA TYR A 191 -7.23 -38.60 -4.89
C TYR A 191 -8.72 -38.81 -4.58
N ASN A 192 -9.20 -40.05 -4.63
CA ASN A 192 -10.58 -40.40 -4.29
C ASN A 192 -10.88 -40.27 -2.79
N ASP A 193 -9.86 -40.20 -1.93
CA ASP A 193 -10.04 -40.00 -0.48
C ASP A 193 -10.04 -38.51 -0.10
N MET A 194 -9.84 -37.61 -1.07
CA MET A 194 -9.73 -36.17 -0.85
C MET A 194 -11.04 -35.46 -1.19
N ASP A 195 -11.51 -34.61 -0.28
CA ASP A 195 -12.63 -33.69 -0.56
C ASP A 195 -12.16 -32.48 -1.37
N THR A 196 -10.99 -31.95 -1.01
CA THR A 196 -10.42 -30.76 -1.64
C THR A 196 -8.91 -30.81 -1.53
N LEU A 197 -8.24 -30.57 -2.66
CA LEU A 197 -6.82 -30.41 -2.76
C LEU A 197 -6.50 -28.96 -3.14
N ILE A 198 -5.83 -28.25 -2.23
CA ILE A 198 -5.34 -26.90 -2.46
C ILE A 198 -3.83 -26.98 -2.69
N VAL A 199 -3.35 -26.50 -3.83
CA VAL A 199 -1.93 -26.58 -4.20
C VAL A 199 -1.39 -25.18 -4.46
N ALA A 200 -0.26 -24.85 -3.84
CA ALA A 200 0.38 -23.55 -4.01
C ALA A 200 1.90 -23.67 -4.00
N LYS A 201 2.60 -22.73 -4.64
CA LYS A 201 4.05 -22.75 -4.72
C LYS A 201 4.69 -22.57 -3.34
N HIS A 202 4.09 -21.75 -2.48
CA HIS A 202 4.60 -21.44 -1.15
C HIS A 202 3.56 -21.71 -0.05
N LEU A 203 4.00 -22.23 1.11
CA LEU A 203 3.13 -22.49 2.27
C LEU A 203 2.29 -21.27 2.68
N ARG A 204 2.92 -20.08 2.69
CA ARG A 204 2.27 -18.80 3.02
C ARG A 204 1.05 -18.49 2.15
N GLU A 205 0.99 -19.00 0.92
CA GLU A 205 -0.11 -18.77 -0.01
C GLU A 205 -1.33 -19.61 0.39
N ILE A 206 -1.10 -20.85 0.83
CA ILE A 206 -2.13 -21.70 1.44
C ILE A 206 -2.61 -21.10 2.76
N GLU A 207 -1.71 -20.58 3.59
CA GLU A 207 -2.07 -19.93 4.85
C GLU A 207 -2.87 -18.65 4.63
N SER A 208 -2.50 -17.83 3.63
CA SER A 208 -3.25 -16.64 3.22
C SER A 208 -4.64 -17.01 2.69
N TYR A 209 -4.73 -18.08 1.87
CA TYR A 209 -6.00 -18.63 1.41
C TYR A 209 -6.85 -19.15 2.58
N ARG A 210 -6.25 -19.79 3.59
CA ARG A 210 -6.94 -20.25 4.79
C ARG A 210 -7.44 -19.08 5.65
N ALA A 211 -6.62 -18.05 5.82
CA ALA A 211 -6.99 -16.84 6.54
C ALA A 211 -8.16 -16.10 5.87
N THR A 212 -8.27 -16.20 4.55
CA THR A 212 -9.36 -15.62 3.77
C THR A 212 -10.59 -16.55 3.67
N GLY A 213 -10.41 -17.87 3.66
CA GLY A 213 -11.48 -18.87 3.51
C GLY A 213 -12.14 -19.37 4.81
N ALA A 214 -11.59 -19.11 6.00
CA ALA A 214 -12.08 -19.71 7.26
C ALA A 214 -13.13 -18.90 8.04
N LYS A 215 -13.63 -17.78 7.51
CA LYS A 215 -14.85 -17.11 7.99
C LYS A 215 -15.35 -16.26 6.84
N TYR A 216 -16.45 -16.65 6.19
CA TYR A 216 -17.17 -15.78 5.24
C TYR A 216 -17.66 -14.56 6.02
N ASN A 217 -16.78 -13.57 6.12
CA ASN A 217 -17.02 -12.23 6.61
C ASN A 217 -16.57 -11.26 5.51
N ILE A 218 -16.63 -11.74 4.26
CA ILE A 218 -16.28 -11.01 3.06
C ILE A 218 -17.43 -10.07 2.76
N ARG A 219 -17.12 -8.80 2.56
CA ARG A 219 -18.13 -7.81 2.20
C ARG A 219 -18.50 -8.01 0.73
N VAL A 220 -19.77 -8.20 0.46
CA VAL A 220 -20.32 -8.38 -0.88
C VAL A 220 -21.32 -7.27 -1.18
N ARG A 221 -21.45 -6.94 -2.45
CA ARG A 221 -22.45 -6.03 -2.97
C ARG A 221 -23.20 -6.78 -4.06
N VAL A 222 -24.50 -6.91 -3.86
CA VAL A 222 -25.35 -7.74 -4.71
C VAL A 222 -26.51 -6.91 -5.21
N LEU A 223 -26.73 -6.90 -6.52
CA LEU A 223 -27.92 -6.33 -7.12
C LEU A 223 -28.88 -7.49 -7.43
N ALA A 224 -30.01 -7.52 -6.73
CA ALA A 224 -31.03 -8.55 -6.87
C ALA A 224 -32.43 -7.90 -6.96
N PRO A 225 -32.85 -7.47 -8.16
CA PRO A 225 -34.06 -6.66 -8.32
C PRO A 225 -35.34 -7.31 -7.78
N SER A 226 -35.44 -8.64 -7.81
CA SER A 226 -36.61 -9.35 -7.27
C SER A 226 -36.70 -9.39 -5.74
N ILE A 227 -35.65 -8.98 -5.02
CA ILE A 227 -35.63 -8.93 -3.55
C ILE A 227 -35.66 -7.49 -3.07
N GLN A 228 -34.83 -6.64 -3.67
CA GLN A 228 -34.72 -5.24 -3.29
C GLN A 228 -34.43 -4.39 -4.52
N ASN A 229 -35.18 -3.31 -4.70
CA ASN A 229 -34.85 -2.26 -5.65
C ASN A 229 -33.60 -1.51 -5.17
N GLY A 230 -32.44 -1.97 -5.63
CA GLY A 230 -31.14 -1.36 -5.37
C GLY A 230 -30.06 -2.34 -4.91
N GLN A 231 -28.85 -1.83 -4.74
CA GLN A 231 -27.70 -2.64 -4.32
C GLN A 231 -27.78 -3.01 -2.83
N MET A 232 -27.68 -4.30 -2.54
CA MET A 232 -27.54 -4.85 -1.20
C MET A 232 -26.05 -4.99 -0.86
N VAL A 233 -25.55 -4.16 0.04
CA VAL A 233 -24.19 -4.29 0.58
C VAL A 233 -24.25 -4.97 1.95
N GLY A 234 -23.56 -6.10 2.11
CA GLY A 234 -23.54 -6.87 3.34
C GLY A 234 -22.31 -7.76 3.45
N ARG A 235 -22.32 -8.67 4.42
CA ARG A 235 -21.29 -9.71 4.60
C ARG A 235 -21.87 -11.03 4.13
N LEU A 236 -21.21 -11.71 3.20
CA LEU A 236 -21.59 -13.06 2.82
C LEU A 236 -21.28 -13.98 4.00
N ILE A 237 -22.28 -14.63 4.58
CA ILE A 237 -22.14 -15.52 5.75
C ILE A 237 -22.09 -16.98 5.32
N LYS A 238 -22.96 -17.33 4.36
CA LYS A 238 -23.11 -18.68 3.84
C LYS A 238 -23.52 -18.59 2.39
N MET A 239 -23.04 -19.53 1.59
CA MET A 239 -23.50 -19.75 0.23
C MET A 239 -24.05 -21.17 0.16
N MET A 240 -25.27 -21.31 -0.33
CA MET A 240 -25.92 -22.57 -0.66
C MET A 240 -25.90 -22.74 -2.18
N GLN A 241 -26.43 -23.87 -2.67
CA GLN A 241 -26.40 -24.19 -4.09
C GLN A 241 -27.11 -23.16 -4.97
N ASP A 242 -28.24 -22.65 -4.48
CA ASP A 242 -29.12 -21.74 -5.20
C ASP A 242 -29.32 -20.41 -4.47
N THR A 243 -28.71 -20.21 -3.30
CA THR A 243 -29.03 -19.12 -2.39
C THR A 243 -27.80 -18.57 -1.68
N LEU A 244 -27.64 -17.24 -1.66
CA LEU A 244 -26.64 -16.53 -0.85
C LEU A 244 -27.25 -16.03 0.45
N VAL A 245 -26.59 -16.27 1.57
CA VAL A 245 -26.99 -15.69 2.87
C VAL A 245 -26.10 -14.49 3.17
N ILE A 246 -26.66 -13.29 3.05
CA ILE A 246 -25.98 -12.02 3.22
C ILE A 246 -26.45 -11.36 4.52
N GLN A 247 -25.53 -11.05 5.42
CA GLN A 247 -25.81 -10.27 6.62
C GLN A 247 -25.65 -8.77 6.34
N LYS A 248 -26.72 -8.00 6.50
CA LYS A 248 -26.70 -6.53 6.43
C LYS A 248 -27.22 -5.98 7.76
N GLY A 249 -26.29 -5.44 8.56
CA GLY A 249 -26.56 -5.06 9.95
C GLY A 249 -26.84 -6.30 10.81
N ARG A 250 -28.00 -6.33 11.47
CA ARG A 250 -28.46 -7.48 12.28
C ARG A 250 -29.33 -8.47 11.50
N ARG A 251 -29.69 -8.16 10.25
CA ARG A 251 -30.59 -8.97 9.44
C ARG A 251 -29.80 -9.87 8.49
N PHE A 252 -30.34 -11.05 8.24
CA PHE A 252 -29.85 -11.99 7.23
C PHE A 252 -30.82 -11.99 6.05
N TYR A 253 -30.28 -11.93 4.84
CA TYR A 253 -31.02 -11.96 3.59
C TYR A 253 -30.64 -13.22 2.84
N GLN A 254 -31.63 -14.00 2.44
CA GLN A 254 -31.46 -15.14 1.55
C GLN A 254 -31.73 -14.66 0.13
N VAL A 255 -30.71 -14.72 -0.72
CA VAL A 255 -30.73 -14.16 -2.07
C VAL A 255 -30.55 -15.29 -3.07
N PRO A 256 -31.59 -15.72 -3.81
CA PRO A 256 -31.43 -16.75 -4.82
C PRO A 256 -30.40 -16.33 -5.85
N VAL A 257 -29.47 -17.19 -6.24
CA VAL A 257 -28.41 -16.88 -7.22
C VAL A 257 -29.03 -16.46 -8.56
N SER A 258 -30.17 -17.06 -8.93
CA SER A 258 -30.96 -16.70 -10.12
C SER A 258 -31.53 -15.27 -10.09
N SER A 259 -31.64 -14.65 -8.91
CA SER A 259 -32.11 -13.27 -8.76
C SER A 259 -30.99 -12.24 -8.92
N ILE A 260 -29.72 -12.66 -8.93
CA ILE A 260 -28.56 -11.78 -8.88
C ILE A 260 -28.22 -11.32 -10.29
N SER A 261 -28.37 -10.01 -10.55
CA SER A 261 -27.91 -9.40 -11.80
C SER A 261 -26.44 -9.01 -11.75
N THR A 262 -25.94 -8.62 -10.57
CA THR A 262 -24.55 -8.20 -10.36
C THR A 262 -24.07 -8.68 -9.00
N PHE A 263 -22.88 -9.27 -8.96
CA PHE A 263 -22.25 -9.78 -7.74
C PHE A 263 -20.84 -9.24 -7.63
N ASP A 264 -20.63 -8.26 -6.74
CA ASP A 264 -19.31 -7.72 -6.47
C ASP A 264 -18.77 -8.22 -5.12
N VAL A 265 -17.47 -8.52 -5.12
CA VAL A 265 -16.73 -8.89 -3.91
C VAL A 265 -15.79 -7.75 -3.53
N SER A 266 -15.79 -7.35 -2.27
CA SER A 266 -14.81 -6.40 -1.73
C SER A 266 -13.50 -7.13 -1.49
N LEU A 267 -12.52 -6.95 -2.39
CA LEU A 267 -11.19 -7.56 -2.24
C LEU A 267 -10.38 -6.94 -1.11
N LYS A 268 -10.45 -5.62 -0.97
CA LYS A 268 -9.63 -4.86 -0.02
C LYS A 268 -10.23 -3.50 0.27
N GLN A 269 -10.03 -3.03 1.49
CA GLN A 269 -10.31 -1.64 1.86
C GLN A 269 -9.04 -0.80 1.69
N TYR A 270 -9.15 0.27 0.91
CA TYR A 270 -8.07 1.24 0.75
C TYR A 270 -8.41 2.52 1.51
N ARG A 271 -7.40 3.13 2.13
CA ARG A 271 -7.54 4.47 2.72
C ARG A 271 -7.43 5.48 1.59
N ASN A 272 -8.34 6.45 1.57
CA ASN A 272 -8.34 7.50 0.55
C ASN A 272 -7.43 8.69 0.92
N THR A 273 -6.34 8.44 1.64
CA THR A 273 -5.42 9.50 2.11
C THR A 273 -4.94 10.37 0.96
N GLY A 274 -4.54 9.75 -0.17
CA GLY A 274 -4.10 10.49 -1.35
C GLY A 274 -5.20 11.33 -2.01
N LYS A 275 -6.45 10.84 -2.04
CA LYS A 275 -7.59 11.61 -2.57
C LYS A 275 -7.91 12.80 -1.66
N GLY A 276 -7.91 12.58 -0.34
CA GLY A 276 -8.11 13.64 0.65
C GLY A 276 -7.03 14.72 0.58
N PHE A 277 -5.76 14.33 0.39
CA PHE A 277 -4.66 15.27 0.18
C PHE A 277 -4.84 16.10 -1.09
N LYS A 278 -5.21 15.48 -2.23
CA LYS A 278 -5.47 16.20 -3.49
C LYS A 278 -6.61 17.22 -3.36
N ILE A 279 -7.72 16.83 -2.72
CA ILE A 279 -8.84 17.73 -2.44
C ILE A 279 -8.39 18.88 -1.52
N GLY A 280 -7.63 18.56 -0.48
CA GLY A 280 -7.09 19.54 0.46
C GLY A 280 -6.13 20.54 -0.18
N LEU A 281 -5.25 20.08 -1.08
CA LEU A 281 -4.37 20.93 -1.87
C LEU A 281 -5.17 21.87 -2.77
N GLY A 282 -6.18 21.36 -3.47
CA GLY A 282 -7.06 22.17 -4.31
C GLY A 282 -7.78 23.26 -3.52
N ALA A 283 -8.45 22.88 -2.42
CA ALA A 283 -9.14 23.83 -1.55
C ALA A 283 -8.19 24.85 -0.91
N GLY A 284 -7.01 24.39 -0.44
CA GLY A 284 -5.99 25.25 0.14
C GLY A 284 -5.44 26.26 -0.88
N ALA A 285 -5.19 25.84 -2.12
CA ALA A 285 -4.74 26.73 -3.19
C ALA A 285 -5.78 27.82 -3.51
N VAL A 286 -7.07 27.48 -3.51
CA VAL A 286 -8.16 28.46 -3.70
C VAL A 286 -8.17 29.49 -2.57
N ILE A 287 -8.03 29.07 -1.31
CA ILE A 287 -7.98 29.98 -0.15
C ILE A 287 -6.78 30.93 -0.25
N ILE A 288 -5.61 30.40 -0.57
CA ILE A 288 -4.39 31.21 -0.75
C ILE A 288 -4.58 32.20 -1.88
N GLY A 289 -5.12 31.75 -3.04
CA GLY A 289 -5.39 32.60 -4.19
C GLY A 289 -6.36 33.74 -3.90
N LEU A 290 -7.49 33.47 -3.23
CA LEU A 290 -8.45 34.49 -2.82
C LEU A 290 -7.84 35.49 -1.84
N THR A 291 -6.98 35.02 -0.92
CA THR A 291 -6.29 35.88 0.03
C THR A 291 -5.32 36.83 -0.68
N ILE A 292 -4.55 36.33 -1.66
CA ILE A 292 -3.63 37.14 -2.48
C ILE A 292 -4.41 38.15 -3.33
N ILE A 293 -5.50 37.73 -4.00
CA ILE A 293 -6.32 38.62 -4.83
C ILE A 293 -6.95 39.73 -3.97
N SER A 294 -7.49 39.39 -2.80
CA SER A 294 -8.13 40.38 -1.92
C SER A 294 -7.15 41.43 -1.41
N THR A 295 -5.93 41.01 -1.07
CA THR A 295 -4.87 41.92 -0.62
C THR A 295 -4.28 42.75 -1.75
N TYR A 296 -4.09 42.18 -2.94
CA TYR A 296 -3.63 42.94 -4.11
C TYR A 296 -4.63 44.04 -4.49
N ARG A 297 -5.94 43.74 -4.47
CA ARG A 297 -7.00 44.74 -4.70
C ARG A 297 -6.97 45.86 -3.65
N LYS A 298 -6.73 45.52 -2.38
CA LYS A 298 -6.61 46.52 -1.31
C LYS A 298 -5.38 47.41 -1.50
N LYS A 299 -4.23 46.83 -1.89
CA LYS A 299 -3.01 47.59 -2.20
C LYS A 299 -3.25 48.57 -3.34
N LYS A 300 -3.82 48.11 -4.46
CA LYS A 300 -4.09 48.99 -5.62
C LYS A 300 -4.93 50.22 -5.25
N ARG A 301 -5.95 50.05 -4.38
CA ARG A 301 -6.79 51.17 -3.89
C ARG A 301 -6.04 52.14 -2.97
N LEU A 302 -5.05 51.66 -2.22
CA LEU A 302 -4.22 52.50 -1.36
C LEU A 302 -3.22 53.32 -2.18
N ASP A 303 -2.61 52.71 -3.20
CA ASP A 303 -1.66 53.37 -4.10
C ASP A 303 -2.33 54.50 -4.91
N GLU A 304 -3.60 54.34 -5.30
CA GLU A 304 -4.39 55.36 -6.01
C GLU A 304 -4.76 56.57 -5.12
N ASN A 305 -4.71 56.44 -3.79
CA ASN A 305 -5.16 57.48 -2.85
C ASN A 305 -4.02 58.34 -2.24
N ASN A 306 -2.79 58.26 -2.75
CA ASN A 306 -1.67 59.19 -2.44
C ASN A 306 -1.38 59.44 -0.94
N SER A 307 -1.68 58.49 -0.06
CA SER A 307 -1.26 58.54 1.35
C SER A 307 0.12 57.90 1.49
N GLY A 308 1.11 58.61 2.02
CA GLY A 308 2.52 58.21 2.17
C GLY A 308 2.83 56.99 3.06
N ASP A 309 1.91 56.04 3.21
CA ASP A 309 1.97 54.88 4.08
C ASP A 309 2.20 53.55 3.32
N ALA A 310 3.11 53.57 2.34
CA ALA A 310 3.48 52.38 1.58
C ALA A 310 3.98 51.22 2.48
N SER A 311 4.62 51.54 3.61
CA SER A 311 5.12 50.55 4.58
C SER A 311 4.00 49.73 5.22
N ILE A 312 2.87 50.36 5.57
CA ILE A 312 1.70 49.69 6.19
C ILE A 312 1.06 48.70 5.21
N ALA A 313 1.06 49.01 3.91
CA ALA A 313 0.55 48.12 2.88
C ALA A 313 1.39 46.82 2.74
N TYR A 314 2.72 46.91 2.81
CA TYR A 314 3.60 45.73 2.76
C TYR A 314 3.45 44.83 3.99
N TYR A 315 3.35 45.40 5.20
CA TYR A 315 3.10 44.62 6.42
C TYR A 315 1.74 43.92 6.38
N THR A 316 0.70 44.60 5.90
CA THR A 316 -0.65 44.02 5.76
C THR A 316 -0.67 42.86 4.76
N LEU A 317 0.04 43.00 3.63
CA LEU A 317 0.19 41.95 2.63
C LEU A 317 0.94 40.74 3.19
N GLY A 318 2.02 40.96 3.96
CA GLY A 318 2.79 39.89 4.60
C GLY A 318 1.97 39.07 5.60
N ILE A 319 1.23 39.75 6.49
CA ILE A 319 0.37 39.09 7.49
C ILE A 319 -0.75 38.31 6.81
N ALA A 320 -1.43 38.91 5.82
CA ALA A 320 -2.50 38.23 5.11
C ALA A 320 -2.00 37.01 4.33
N THR A 321 -0.81 37.08 3.72
CA THR A 321 -0.21 35.93 3.01
C THR A 321 0.13 34.81 3.99
N LEU A 322 0.67 35.15 5.17
CA LEU A 322 0.96 34.18 6.24
C LEU A 322 -0.33 33.52 6.77
N VAL A 323 -1.39 34.31 6.98
CA VAL A 323 -2.71 33.81 7.41
C VAL A 323 -3.34 32.93 6.33
N GLY A 324 -3.29 33.35 5.06
CA GLY A 324 -3.79 32.55 3.93
C GLY A 324 -3.03 31.25 3.76
N TYR A 325 -1.70 31.27 3.89
CA TYR A 325 -0.86 30.08 3.82
C TYR A 325 -1.13 29.12 4.98
N SER A 326 -1.19 29.61 6.22
CA SER A 326 -1.47 28.78 7.39
C SER A 326 -2.87 28.17 7.33
N ALA A 327 -3.88 28.92 6.88
CA ALA A 327 -5.22 28.40 6.63
C ALA A 327 -5.22 27.32 5.53
N GLY A 328 -4.50 27.55 4.42
CA GLY A 328 -4.38 26.58 3.32
C GLY A 328 -3.71 25.27 3.76
N VAL A 329 -2.63 25.35 4.55
CA VAL A 329 -1.95 24.16 5.11
C VAL A 329 -2.87 23.41 6.06
N LEU A 330 -3.61 24.11 6.93
CA LEU A 330 -4.56 23.49 7.85
C LEU A 330 -5.66 22.71 7.09
N VAL A 331 -6.23 23.31 6.04
CA VAL A 331 -7.24 22.67 5.19
C VAL A 331 -6.67 21.43 4.49
N CYS A 332 -5.42 21.48 4.03
CA CYS A 332 -4.75 20.33 3.44
C CYS A 332 -4.56 19.18 4.45
N LEU A 333 -4.11 19.50 5.67
CA LEU A 333 -3.94 18.52 6.74
C LEU A 333 -5.27 17.90 7.17
N LEU A 334 -6.31 18.70 7.36
CA LEU A 334 -7.65 18.22 7.73
C LEU A 334 -8.24 17.34 6.63
N SER A 335 -8.13 17.73 5.36
CA SER A 335 -8.63 16.93 4.24
C SER A 335 -7.87 15.61 4.09
N THR A 336 -6.57 15.62 4.37
CA THR A 336 -5.74 14.40 4.40
C THR A 336 -6.17 13.48 5.54
N LEU A 337 -6.44 14.05 6.72
CA LEU A 337 -6.91 13.30 7.88
C LEU A 337 -8.28 12.66 7.61
N ILE A 338 -9.22 13.42 7.03
CA ILE A 338 -10.54 12.92 6.61
C ILE A 338 -10.39 11.83 5.54
N GLY A 339 -9.49 12.03 4.57
CA GLY A 339 -9.17 11.00 3.57
C GLY A 339 -8.57 9.73 4.18
N ALA A 340 -7.77 9.87 5.24
CA ALA A 340 -7.14 8.76 5.94
C ALA A 340 -8.13 7.96 6.80
N THR A 341 -9.16 8.60 7.35
CA THR A 341 -10.24 7.93 8.10
C THR A 341 -11.28 7.31 7.17
N THR A 342 -11.45 7.87 5.96
CA THR A 342 -12.36 7.34 4.96
C THR A 342 -11.77 6.13 4.27
N LYS A 343 -12.35 4.96 4.54
CA LYS A 343 -12.03 3.71 3.82
C LYS A 343 -12.98 3.54 2.65
N SER A 344 -12.44 3.25 1.47
CA SER A 344 -13.22 2.79 0.33
C SER A 344 -12.92 1.33 0.03
N ASP A 345 -13.99 0.57 -0.20
CA ASP A 345 -13.88 -0.79 -0.68
C ASP A 345 -13.57 -0.76 -2.19
N LYS A 346 -12.60 -1.57 -2.61
CA LYS A 346 -12.42 -1.90 -4.03
C LYS A 346 -13.33 -3.09 -4.35
N TRP A 347 -14.38 -2.81 -5.09
CA TRP A 347 -15.32 -3.81 -5.60
C TRP A 347 -14.76 -4.41 -6.88
N VAL A 348 -14.81 -5.72 -6.98
CA VAL A 348 -14.55 -6.46 -8.23
C VAL A 348 -15.79 -7.25 -8.54
N GLU A 349 -16.34 -6.99 -9.72
CA GLU A 349 -17.46 -7.75 -10.25
C GLU A 349 -16.99 -9.18 -10.53
N VAL A 350 -17.72 -10.13 -10.01
CA VAL A 350 -17.54 -11.55 -10.28
C VAL A 350 -18.76 -11.96 -11.10
N PRO A 351 -18.58 -12.32 -12.38
CA PRO A 351 -19.68 -12.77 -13.21
C PRO A 351 -20.40 -13.94 -12.52
N PRO A 352 -21.74 -13.96 -12.47
CA PRO A 352 -22.49 -15.04 -11.82
C PRO A 352 -22.13 -16.42 -12.37
N HIS A 353 -21.79 -16.50 -13.67
CA HIS A 353 -21.38 -17.73 -14.34
C HIS A 353 -19.94 -18.19 -13.99
N HIS A 354 -19.13 -17.33 -13.39
CA HIS A 354 -17.78 -17.65 -12.91
C HIS A 354 -17.78 -18.11 -11.45
N LEU A 355 -18.93 -18.10 -10.78
CA LEU A 355 -19.14 -18.73 -9.49
C LEU A 355 -19.25 -20.23 -9.70
N ASN A 356 -18.10 -20.90 -9.81
CA ASN A 356 -18.09 -22.36 -9.81
C ASN A 356 -18.34 -22.84 -8.38
N LEU A 357 -19.59 -23.20 -8.15
CA LEU A 357 -20.03 -23.93 -6.99
C LEU A 357 -19.80 -25.42 -7.25
N SER A 358 -18.69 -25.94 -6.75
CA SER A 358 -18.49 -27.39 -6.75
C SER A 358 -19.27 -28.00 -5.59
N LEU A 359 -20.09 -28.99 -5.92
CA LEU A 359 -20.86 -29.76 -4.96
C LEU A 359 -20.20 -31.12 -4.82
N ALA A 360 -19.58 -31.36 -3.67
CA ALA A 360 -19.04 -32.65 -3.32
C ALA A 360 -20.02 -33.35 -2.36
N PRO A 361 -20.29 -34.66 -2.53
CA PRO A 361 -20.95 -35.45 -1.50
C PRO A 361 -20.23 -35.27 -0.17
N ALA A 362 -20.95 -34.91 0.88
CA ALA A 362 -20.41 -34.87 2.23
C ALA A 362 -20.40 -36.30 2.78
N SER A 363 -19.27 -36.75 3.31
CA SER A 363 -19.11 -38.14 3.81
C SER A 363 -20.14 -38.57 4.86
N LYS A 364 -20.81 -37.63 5.54
CA LYS A 364 -21.84 -37.91 6.57
C LYS A 364 -23.25 -37.50 6.14
N LYS A 365 -23.71 -38.01 4.99
CA LYS A 365 -25.02 -37.68 4.38
C LYS A 365 -25.25 -36.17 4.24
N GLY A 366 -24.89 -35.61 3.10
CA GLY A 366 -25.18 -34.22 2.75
C GLY A 366 -24.43 -33.79 1.49
N LEU A 367 -24.56 -32.52 1.12
CA LEU A 367 -23.80 -31.87 0.05
C LEU A 367 -22.90 -30.80 0.65
N ARG A 368 -21.60 -30.85 0.34
CA ARG A 368 -20.62 -29.78 0.63
C ARG A 368 -20.47 -28.93 -0.62
N ALA A 369 -20.57 -27.62 -0.44
CA ALA A 369 -20.28 -26.66 -1.50
C ALA A 369 -18.90 -26.04 -1.27
N ALA A 370 -18.00 -26.14 -2.24
CA ALA A 370 -16.78 -25.36 -2.31
C ALA A 370 -16.88 -24.37 -3.47
N LEU A 371 -16.59 -23.10 -3.16
CA LEU A 371 -16.69 -22.00 -4.09
C LEU A 371 -15.31 -21.61 -4.58
N THR A 372 -15.14 -21.59 -5.91
CA THR A 372 -13.93 -21.08 -6.53
C THR A 372 -14.27 -19.82 -7.32
N PHE A 373 -13.55 -18.74 -7.04
CA PHE A 373 -13.60 -17.51 -7.83
C PHE A 373 -12.49 -17.56 -8.88
N ASN A 374 -12.86 -17.68 -10.15
CA ASN A 374 -11.92 -17.55 -11.25
C ASN A 374 -11.87 -16.07 -11.67
N PHE A 375 -10.82 -15.36 -11.23
CA PHE A 375 -10.55 -13.95 -11.55
C PHE A 375 -9.78 -13.79 -12.84
#